data_AF-B5W7K4-F1
#
_entry.id   AF-B5W7K4-F1
#
_cell.length_a   1.000
_cell.length_b   1.000
_cell.length_c   1.000
_cell.angle_alpha   90.00
_cell.angle_beta   90.00
_cell.angle_gamma   90.00
#
_symmetry.space_group_name_H-M   'P 1'
#
loop_
_entity.id
_entity.type
_entity.pdbx_description
1 polymer ?
#
loop_
_entity_poly.entity_id
_entity_poly.type
_entity_poly.pdbx_seq_one_letter_code
_entity_poly.pdbx_strand_id
1 'polypeptide(L)'
;MISATLANFGIVFVGSVFLLTAIAKISEPWKFAQHIAQLRLFTSGLIEPITITFIAVEATIGTALIFGATPAIMIPFSIIILMGLSWLTYWSTSTGKTEDCGCYNGWLKITPNQSLLLNLLYIIFLGVGLIGNYNTGTILWRWMIVIATFLVSYTAASASLAYLDIHGYPFLDLAPIQANRPWQNQWLGEAVDLDLSLGSKLIVFMSPRCPQCKDWLQVLKIVHDCPELPDVLGVVAFTNYDEMRWFVDSYQLNFSVVALDSVAYDRLKIDTVPTAVIVEDGIIREKWVAGMPASFVQRIKQALSVA
;
A
#
# COMPACT_ATOMS: atom_id res chain seq x y z
N MET A 1 -28.14 4.51 -33.20
CA MET A 1 -27.57 5.76 -32.63
C MET A 1 -27.42 5.54 -31.14
N ILE A 2 -26.21 5.31 -30.64
CA ILE A 2 -26.00 5.37 -29.19
C ILE A 2 -26.27 6.83 -28.79
N SER A 3 -27.20 7.06 -27.86
CA SER A 3 -27.52 8.41 -27.43
C SER A 3 -26.25 9.08 -26.89
N ALA A 4 -25.95 10.31 -27.32
CA ALA A 4 -24.81 11.08 -26.83
C ALA A 4 -24.79 11.18 -25.28
N THR A 5 -25.97 11.11 -24.66
CA THR A 5 -26.13 11.03 -23.20
C THR A 5 -25.48 9.79 -22.58
N LEU A 6 -25.59 8.62 -23.23
CA LEU A 6 -25.01 7.38 -22.72
C LEU A 6 -23.49 7.37 -22.86
N ALA A 7 -22.97 7.92 -23.96
CA ALA A 7 -21.54 8.11 -24.18
C ALA A 7 -20.93 9.05 -23.13
N ASN A 8 -21.59 10.18 -22.85
CA ASN A 8 -21.16 11.13 -21.82
C ASN A 8 -21.20 10.54 -20.41
N PHE A 9 -22.26 9.78 -20.10
CA PHE A 9 -22.37 9.08 -18.82
C PHE A 9 -21.19 8.11 -18.62
N GLY A 10 -20.86 7.29 -19.63
CA GLY A 10 -19.75 6.35 -19.55
C GLY A 10 -18.40 7.02 -19.28
N ILE A 11 -18.12 8.13 -19.96
CA ILE A 11 -16.88 8.91 -19.75
C ILE A 11 -16.81 9.47 -18.33
N VAL A 12 -17.87 10.12 -17.86
CA VAL A 12 -17.91 10.71 -16.52
C VAL A 12 -17.83 9.64 -15.45
N PHE A 13 -18.51 8.50 -15.65
CA PHE A 13 -18.44 7.34 -14.75
C PHE A 13 -17.01 6.82 -14.62
N VAL A 14 -16.32 6.56 -15.74
CA VAL A 14 -14.92 6.10 -15.74
C VAL A 14 -14.02 7.16 -15.11
N GLY A 15 -14.19 8.43 -15.46
CA GLY A 15 -13.43 9.53 -14.85
C GLY A 15 -13.62 9.63 -13.34
N SER A 16 -14.83 9.38 -12.84
CA SER A 16 -15.13 9.34 -11.40
C SER A 16 -14.40 8.18 -10.72
N VAL A 17 -14.34 7.01 -11.35
CA VAL A 17 -13.59 5.86 -10.82
C VAL A 17 -12.11 6.21 -10.70
N PHE A 18 -11.48 6.73 -11.77
CA PHE A 18 -10.07 7.15 -11.77
C PHE A 18 -9.77 8.18 -10.66
N LEU A 19 -10.67 9.16 -10.47
CA LEU A 19 -10.48 10.17 -9.43
C LEU A 19 -10.61 9.58 -8.02
N LEU A 20 -11.59 8.69 -7.80
CA LEU A 20 -11.78 8.02 -6.51
C LEU A 20 -10.61 7.11 -6.16
N THR A 21 -10.10 6.35 -7.13
CA THR A 21 -8.93 5.48 -6.91
C THR A 21 -7.66 6.29 -6.69
N ALA A 22 -7.50 7.43 -7.35
CA ALA A 22 -6.39 8.35 -7.07
C ALA A 22 -6.47 8.92 -5.65
N ILE A 23 -7.64 9.36 -5.17
CA ILE A 23 -7.83 9.84 -3.80
C ILE A 23 -7.49 8.76 -2.77
N ALA A 24 -7.92 7.51 -3.00
CA ALA A 24 -7.57 6.39 -2.15
C ALA A 24 -6.06 6.14 -2.09
N LYS A 25 -5.36 6.30 -3.22
CA LYS A 25 -3.89 6.20 -3.29
C LYS A 25 -3.17 7.39 -2.67
N ILE A 26 -3.68 8.62 -2.79
CA ILE A 26 -3.12 9.81 -2.11
C ILE A 26 -3.21 9.65 -0.59
N SER A 27 -4.27 9.02 -0.10
CA SER A 27 -4.47 8.77 1.33
C SER A 27 -3.44 7.78 1.89
N GLU A 28 -3.08 6.77 1.09
CA GLU A 28 -2.12 5.75 1.50
C GLU A 28 -1.11 5.38 0.39
N PRO A 29 -0.22 6.30 -0.02
CA PRO A 29 0.62 6.13 -1.21
C PRO A 29 1.68 5.04 -1.05
N TRP A 30 2.10 4.73 0.18
CA TRP A 30 3.08 3.69 0.44
C TRP A 30 2.56 2.30 0.06
N LYS A 31 1.26 2.00 0.25
CA LYS A 31 0.66 0.72 -0.17
C LYS A 31 0.83 0.51 -1.68
N PHE A 32 0.61 1.57 -2.46
CA PHE A 32 0.83 1.53 -3.90
C PHE A 32 2.32 1.43 -4.27
N ALA A 33 3.21 2.11 -3.53
CA ALA A 33 4.66 1.97 -3.69
C ALA A 33 5.15 0.54 -3.44
N GLN A 34 4.64 -0.13 -2.39
CA GLN A 34 4.92 -1.54 -2.11
C GLN A 34 4.46 -2.43 -3.26
N HIS A 35 3.26 -2.18 -3.79
CA HIS A 35 2.76 -2.93 -4.93
C HIS A 35 3.69 -2.78 -6.16
N ILE A 36 4.14 -1.56 -6.46
CA ILE A 36 5.12 -1.32 -7.54
C ILE A 36 6.45 -2.05 -7.27
N ALA A 37 6.91 -2.05 -6.01
CA ALA A 37 8.14 -2.77 -5.61
C ALA A 37 8.04 -4.27 -5.87
N GLN A 38 6.87 -4.87 -5.59
CA GLN A 38 6.62 -6.31 -5.78
C GLN A 38 6.68 -6.74 -7.25
N LEU A 39 6.36 -5.84 -8.19
CA LEU A 39 6.47 -6.12 -9.63
C LEU A 39 7.93 -6.37 -10.05
N ARG A 40 8.91 -5.84 -9.30
CA ARG A 40 10.36 -5.91 -9.59
C ARG A 40 10.71 -5.43 -10.99
N LEU A 41 9.99 -4.40 -11.47
CA LEU A 41 10.21 -3.78 -12.78
C LEU A 41 11.13 -2.56 -12.71
N PHE A 42 11.26 -1.95 -11.53
CA PHE A 42 11.97 -0.70 -11.31
C PHE A 42 13.02 -0.85 -10.20
N THR A 43 14.05 0.00 -10.24
CA THR A 43 15.04 0.10 -9.17
C THR A 43 14.45 0.78 -7.95
N SER A 44 14.98 0.49 -6.76
CA SER A 44 14.45 1.01 -5.48
C SER A 44 14.27 2.53 -5.46
N GLY A 45 15.25 3.28 -5.95
CA GLY A 45 15.20 4.74 -6.00
C GLY A 45 14.17 5.33 -6.98
N LEU A 46 13.60 4.52 -7.88
CA LEU A 46 12.56 4.97 -8.82
C LEU A 46 11.13 4.65 -8.35
N ILE A 47 10.96 3.84 -7.30
CA ILE A 47 9.64 3.39 -6.87
C ILE A 47 8.79 4.57 -6.38
N GLU A 48 9.33 5.41 -5.49
CA GLU A 48 8.65 6.60 -4.98
C GLU A 48 8.27 7.62 -6.08
N PRO A 49 9.19 8.09 -6.95
CA PRO A 49 8.82 9.06 -7.97
C PRO A 49 7.80 8.49 -8.97
N ILE A 50 7.89 7.19 -9.30
CA ILE A 50 6.87 6.52 -10.14
C ILE A 50 5.53 6.48 -9.43
N THR A 51 5.50 6.12 -8.14
CA THR A 51 4.28 6.08 -7.32
C THR A 51 3.58 7.44 -7.32
N ILE A 52 4.29 8.51 -6.98
CA ILE A 52 3.74 9.87 -6.91
C ILE A 52 3.24 10.32 -8.29
N THR A 53 4.04 10.09 -9.34
CA THR A 53 3.69 10.50 -10.70
C THR A 53 2.46 9.74 -11.20
N PHE A 54 2.39 8.44 -10.96
CA PHE A 54 1.27 7.61 -11.39
C PHE A 54 -0.04 8.05 -10.72
N ILE A 55 -0.01 8.31 -9.41
CA ILE A 55 -1.16 8.83 -8.66
C ILE A 55 -1.63 10.17 -9.23
N ALA A 56 -0.70 11.09 -9.52
CA ALA A 56 -1.02 12.39 -10.09
C ALA A 56 -1.59 12.29 -11.51
N VAL A 57 -1.06 11.38 -12.34
CA VAL A 57 -1.57 11.10 -13.69
C VAL A 57 -2.97 10.51 -13.63
N GLU A 58 -3.24 9.59 -12.70
CA GLU A 58 -4.55 8.97 -12.51
C GLU A 58 -5.61 10.00 -12.10
N ALA A 59 -5.30 10.88 -11.14
CA ALA A 59 -6.17 11.99 -10.75
C ALA A 59 -6.44 12.94 -11.92
N THR A 60 -5.39 13.25 -12.70
CA THR A 60 -5.46 14.12 -13.87
C THR A 60 -6.40 13.55 -14.93
N ILE A 61 -6.26 12.26 -15.24
CA ILE A 61 -7.15 11.56 -16.17
C ILE A 61 -8.59 11.59 -15.67
N GLY A 62 -8.81 11.25 -14.39
CA GLY A 62 -10.14 11.25 -13.80
C GLY A 62 -10.84 12.61 -13.94
N THR A 63 -10.17 13.67 -13.51
CA THR A 63 -10.67 15.04 -13.63
C THR A 63 -10.85 15.47 -15.09
N ALA A 64 -9.91 15.14 -15.99
CA ALA A 64 -10.00 15.53 -17.39
C ALA A 64 -11.20 14.87 -18.10
N LEU A 65 -11.50 13.60 -17.79
CA LEU A 65 -12.67 12.89 -18.30
C LEU A 65 -13.98 13.48 -17.75
N ILE A 66 -14.04 13.82 -16.45
CA ILE A 66 -15.24 14.41 -15.82
C ILE A 66 -15.58 15.78 -16.43
N PHE A 67 -14.58 16.67 -16.58
CA PHE A 67 -14.80 18.03 -17.08
C PHE A 67 -14.72 18.15 -18.61
N GLY A 68 -14.42 17.06 -19.32
CA GLY A 68 -14.24 17.06 -20.77
C GLY A 68 -13.08 17.94 -21.22
N ALA A 69 -11.94 17.88 -20.53
CA ALA A 69 -10.70 18.52 -20.96
C ALA A 69 -10.00 17.63 -22.00
N THR A 70 -9.77 18.16 -23.21
CA THR A 70 -9.14 17.44 -24.34
C THR A 70 -9.54 15.97 -24.49
N PRO A 71 -10.85 15.69 -24.60
CA PRO A 71 -11.38 14.31 -24.66
C PRO A 71 -10.79 13.50 -25.82
N ALA A 72 -10.46 14.16 -26.94
CA ALA A 72 -9.79 13.53 -28.08
C ALA A 72 -8.40 12.94 -27.74
N ILE A 73 -7.72 13.44 -26.71
CA ILE A 73 -6.43 12.94 -26.22
C ILE A 73 -6.63 12.09 -24.97
N MET A 74 -7.45 12.57 -24.02
CA MET A 74 -7.61 11.94 -22.71
C MET A 74 -8.33 10.60 -22.79
N ILE A 75 -9.34 10.44 -23.64
CA ILE A 75 -10.04 9.16 -23.81
C ILE A 75 -9.11 8.07 -24.35
N PRO A 76 -8.41 8.24 -25.49
CA PRO A 76 -7.51 7.19 -25.98
C PRO A 76 -6.32 6.96 -25.04
N PHE A 77 -5.80 8.01 -24.39
CA PHE A 77 -4.75 7.86 -23.39
C PHE A 77 -5.21 7.02 -22.18
N SER A 78 -6.43 7.23 -21.71
CA SER A 78 -7.04 6.43 -20.63
C SER A 78 -7.19 4.96 -21.04
N ILE A 79 -7.61 4.70 -22.28
CA ILE A 79 -7.71 3.33 -22.82
C ILE A 79 -6.32 2.66 -22.84
N ILE A 80 -5.28 3.37 -23.29
CA ILE A 80 -3.91 2.84 -23.29
C ILE A 80 -3.45 2.48 -21.87
N ILE A 81 -3.72 3.35 -20.89
CA ILE A 81 -3.38 3.07 -19.48
C ILE A 81 -4.16 1.87 -18.95
N LEU A 82 -5.47 1.76 -19.22
CA LEU A 82 -6.28 0.61 -18.80
C LEU A 82 -5.80 -0.69 -19.44
N MET A 83 -5.40 -0.67 -20.71
CA MET A 83 -4.80 -1.84 -21.37
C MET A 83 -3.47 -2.22 -20.71
N GLY A 84 -2.61 -1.24 -20.43
CA GLY A 84 -1.33 -1.46 -19.74
C GLY A 84 -1.51 -2.03 -18.33
N LEU A 85 -2.45 -1.49 -17.55
CA LEU A 85 -2.79 -2.00 -16.22
C LEU A 85 -3.39 -3.40 -16.27
N SER A 86 -4.22 -3.69 -17.26
CA SER A 86 -4.79 -5.03 -17.45
C SER A 86 -3.69 -6.04 -17.80
N TRP A 87 -2.77 -5.66 -18.69
CA TRP A 87 -1.60 -6.48 -19.01
C TRP A 87 -0.73 -6.74 -17.78
N LEU A 88 -0.40 -5.70 -17.00
CA LEU A 88 0.38 -5.83 -15.77
C LEU A 88 -0.31 -6.72 -14.74
N THR A 89 -1.62 -6.58 -14.58
CA THR A 89 -2.42 -7.42 -13.67
C THR A 89 -2.36 -8.89 -14.10
N TYR A 90 -2.58 -9.17 -15.38
CA TYR A 90 -2.50 -10.52 -15.92
C TYR A 90 -1.10 -11.11 -15.76
N TRP A 91 -0.05 -10.37 -16.12
CA TRP A 91 1.34 -10.84 -16.03
C TRP A 91 1.78 -11.07 -14.57
N SER A 92 1.45 -10.15 -13.66
CA SER A 92 1.82 -10.25 -12.25
C SER A 92 1.17 -11.47 -11.59
N THR A 93 -0.09 -11.73 -11.91
CA THR A 93 -0.84 -12.85 -11.34
C THR A 93 -0.45 -14.18 -11.96
N SER A 94 -0.20 -14.23 -13.28
CA SER A 94 0.30 -15.44 -13.95
C SER A 94 1.71 -15.83 -13.48
N THR A 95 2.51 -14.87 -13.04
CA THR A 95 3.87 -15.10 -12.50
C THR A 95 3.90 -15.26 -10.99
N GLY A 96 2.75 -15.21 -10.31
CA GLY A 96 2.64 -15.34 -8.85
C GLY A 96 3.31 -14.20 -8.08
N LYS A 97 3.49 -13.03 -8.69
CA LYS A 97 4.16 -11.86 -8.07
C LYS A 97 3.25 -11.07 -7.15
N THR A 98 1.96 -10.97 -7.47
CA THR A 98 0.97 -10.30 -6.61
C THR A 98 -0.33 -11.10 -6.59
N GLU A 99 -0.95 -11.20 -5.41
CA GLU A 99 -2.27 -11.82 -5.25
C GLU A 99 -3.41 -10.81 -5.50
N ASP A 100 -3.12 -9.50 -5.40
CA ASP A 100 -4.06 -8.39 -5.61
C ASP A 100 -3.67 -7.48 -6.80
N CYS A 101 -4.65 -6.71 -7.31
CA CYS A 101 -4.44 -5.69 -8.37
C CYS A 101 -3.60 -4.50 -7.92
N GLY A 102 -3.59 -4.16 -6.63
CA GLY A 102 -3.04 -2.90 -6.11
C GLY A 102 -3.78 -1.62 -6.54
N CYS A 103 -4.70 -1.71 -7.51
CA CYS A 103 -5.35 -0.59 -8.19
C CYS A 103 -6.28 0.23 -7.28
N TYR A 104 -6.92 -0.40 -6.30
CA TYR A 104 -7.89 0.23 -5.39
C TYR A 104 -7.34 0.43 -3.97
N ASN A 105 -6.01 0.29 -3.80
CA ASN A 105 -5.30 0.56 -2.55
C ASN A 105 -5.90 -0.12 -1.29
N GLY A 106 -6.53 -1.29 -1.46
CA GLY A 106 -7.16 -2.05 -0.37
C GLY A 106 -8.57 -1.59 0.04
N TRP A 107 -9.08 -0.47 -0.49
CA TRP A 107 -10.44 0.01 -0.18
C TRP A 107 -11.53 -0.92 -0.72
N LEU A 108 -11.27 -1.54 -1.87
CA LEU A 108 -12.12 -2.56 -2.46
C LEU A 108 -11.26 -3.81 -2.70
N LYS A 109 -11.54 -4.88 -1.97
CA LYS A 109 -10.90 -6.19 -2.16
C LYS A 109 -11.45 -6.82 -3.44
N ILE A 110 -10.80 -6.54 -4.56
CA ILE A 110 -11.17 -7.04 -5.90
C ILE A 110 -10.15 -8.08 -6.34
N THR A 111 -10.64 -9.27 -6.70
CA THR A 111 -9.78 -10.30 -7.27
C THR A 111 -9.19 -9.87 -8.62
N PRO A 112 -8.02 -10.37 -9.03
CA PRO A 112 -7.41 -10.00 -10.30
C PRO A 112 -8.35 -10.14 -11.51
N ASN A 113 -9.12 -11.23 -11.58
CA ASN A 113 -10.08 -11.48 -12.66
C ASN A 113 -11.21 -10.44 -12.69
N GLN A 114 -11.73 -10.04 -11.53
CA GLN A 114 -12.74 -9.00 -11.44
C GLN A 114 -12.16 -7.64 -11.88
N SER A 115 -10.90 -7.35 -11.55
CA SER A 115 -10.24 -6.12 -12.01
C SER A 115 -10.07 -6.09 -13.53
N LEU A 116 -9.65 -7.20 -14.15
CA LEU A 116 -9.56 -7.32 -15.60
C LEU A 116 -10.92 -7.08 -16.28
N LEU A 117 -11.99 -7.63 -15.71
CA LEU A 117 -13.35 -7.42 -16.22
C LEU A 117 -13.80 -5.96 -16.07
N LEU A 118 -13.51 -5.32 -14.94
CA LEU A 118 -13.81 -3.90 -14.73
C LEU A 118 -13.05 -3.01 -15.72
N ASN A 119 -11.76 -3.28 -15.94
CA ASN A 119 -10.97 -2.53 -16.91
C ASN A 119 -11.51 -2.71 -18.34
N LEU A 120 -11.91 -3.92 -18.71
CA LEU A 120 -12.55 -4.18 -20.00
C LEU A 120 -13.85 -3.38 -20.15
N LEU A 121 -14.68 -3.34 -19.09
CA LEU A 121 -15.91 -2.55 -19.08
C LEU A 121 -15.64 -1.05 -19.23
N TYR A 122 -14.63 -0.52 -18.53
CA TYR A 122 -14.22 0.88 -18.65
C TYR A 122 -13.71 1.21 -20.05
N ILE A 123 -12.93 0.31 -20.67
CA ILE A 123 -12.49 0.45 -22.07
C ILE A 123 -13.69 0.50 -23.02
N ILE A 124 -14.71 -0.34 -22.82
CA ILE A 124 -15.94 -0.33 -23.63
C ILE A 124 -16.67 1.02 -23.48
N PHE A 125 -16.85 1.52 -22.26
CA PHE A 125 -17.48 2.82 -22.02
C PHE A 125 -16.73 3.98 -22.71
N LEU A 126 -15.40 4.00 -22.59
CA LEU A 126 -14.57 5.00 -23.26
C LEU A 126 -14.59 4.85 -24.80
N GLY A 127 -14.60 3.62 -25.31
CA GLY A 127 -14.69 3.33 -26.75
C GLY A 127 -16.00 3.80 -27.37
N VAL A 128 -17.12 3.61 -26.67
CA VAL A 128 -18.42 4.19 -27.06
C VAL A 128 -18.35 5.73 -27.07
N GLY A 129 -17.64 6.32 -26.09
CA GLY A 129 -17.36 7.75 -26.01
C GLY A 129 -16.65 8.33 -27.25
N LEU A 130 -15.69 7.61 -27.83
CA LEU A 130 -14.96 8.01 -29.03
C LEU A 130 -15.86 8.12 -30.27
N ILE A 131 -16.80 7.18 -30.42
CA ILE A 131 -17.69 7.10 -31.59
C ILE A 131 -18.78 8.18 -31.53
N GLY A 132 -19.15 8.62 -30.32
CA GLY A 132 -20.21 9.60 -30.06
C GLY A 132 -19.93 11.05 -30.50
N ASN A 133 -18.76 11.32 -31.10
CA ASN A 133 -18.34 12.64 -31.59
C ASN A 133 -18.37 13.74 -30.51
N TYR A 134 -17.58 13.53 -29.45
CA TYR A 134 -17.44 14.46 -28.34
C TYR A 134 -16.57 15.66 -28.76
N ASN A 135 -17.19 16.67 -29.38
CA ASN A 135 -16.50 17.89 -29.78
C ASN A 135 -16.86 19.03 -28.81
N THR A 136 -16.16 19.09 -27.68
CA THR A 136 -16.15 20.29 -26.85
C THR A 136 -14.82 20.97 -27.04
N GLY A 137 -14.81 22.14 -27.70
CA GLY A 137 -13.63 22.99 -27.75
C GLY A 137 -13.07 23.18 -26.34
N THR A 138 -11.77 22.96 -26.17
CA THR A 138 -11.15 23.04 -24.85
C THR A 138 -11.04 24.48 -24.40
N ILE A 139 -11.78 24.83 -23.35
CA ILE A 139 -11.73 26.16 -22.73
C ILE A 139 -10.55 26.20 -21.74
N LEU A 140 -9.88 27.35 -21.64
CA LEU A 140 -8.71 27.58 -20.78
C LEU A 140 -8.93 27.14 -19.32
N TRP A 141 -10.11 27.35 -18.74
CA TRP A 141 -10.41 26.95 -17.37
C TRP A 141 -10.35 25.43 -17.13
N ARG A 142 -10.71 24.61 -18.15
CA ARG A 142 -10.63 23.15 -18.04
C ARG A 142 -9.18 22.69 -17.91
N TRP A 143 -8.28 23.32 -18.66
CA TRP A 143 -6.84 23.08 -18.55
C TRP A 143 -6.28 23.55 -17.21
N MET A 144 -6.73 24.70 -16.70
CA MET A 144 -6.32 25.16 -15.37
C MET A 144 -6.71 24.15 -14.28
N ILE A 145 -7.91 23.58 -14.34
CA ILE A 145 -8.34 22.54 -13.38
C ILE A 145 -7.50 21.27 -13.52
N VAL A 146 -7.20 20.83 -14.73
CA VAL A 146 -6.36 19.63 -14.95
C VAL A 146 -4.95 19.85 -14.41
N ILE A 147 -4.33 20.98 -14.72
CA ILE A 147 -2.98 21.33 -14.23
C ILE A 147 -2.98 21.46 -12.71
N ALA A 148 -3.98 22.15 -12.14
CA ALA A 148 -4.12 22.28 -10.69
C ALA A 148 -4.29 20.91 -10.03
N THR A 149 -5.09 20.02 -10.61
CA THR A 149 -5.28 18.65 -10.11
C THR A 149 -3.97 17.87 -10.10
N PHE A 150 -3.19 17.95 -11.18
CA PHE A 150 -1.88 17.29 -11.25
C PHE A 150 -0.96 17.81 -10.13
N LEU A 151 -0.81 19.13 -10.02
CA LEU A 151 0.07 19.75 -9.03
C LEU A 151 -0.36 19.42 -7.59
N VAL A 152 -1.65 19.55 -7.28
CA VAL A 152 -2.20 19.24 -5.95
C VAL A 152 -2.06 17.76 -5.61
N SER A 153 -2.35 16.86 -6.56
CA SER A 153 -2.25 15.42 -6.32
C SER A 153 -0.79 14.97 -6.14
N TYR A 154 0.13 15.54 -6.94
CA TYR A 154 1.56 15.29 -6.84
C TYR A 154 2.10 15.74 -5.47
N THR A 155 1.80 16.99 -5.07
CA THR A 155 2.26 17.51 -3.78
C THR A 155 1.65 16.75 -2.61
N ALA A 156 0.35 16.44 -2.66
CA ALA A 156 -0.33 15.66 -1.62
C ALA A 156 0.27 14.25 -1.45
N ALA A 157 0.49 13.53 -2.55
CA ALA A 157 1.12 12.20 -2.50
C ALA A 157 2.56 12.27 -1.97
N SER A 158 3.35 13.26 -2.40
CA SER A 158 4.71 13.46 -1.89
C SER A 158 4.75 13.82 -0.40
N ALA A 159 3.82 14.67 0.06
CA ALA A 159 3.73 15.07 1.46
C ALA A 159 3.29 13.90 2.34
N SER A 160 2.38 13.06 1.85
CA SER A 160 1.94 11.87 2.58
C SER A 160 3.04 10.81 2.71
N LEU A 161 3.91 10.62 1.71
CA LEU A 161 5.06 9.74 1.84
C LEU A 161 6.10 10.32 2.80
N ALA A 162 6.45 11.60 2.65
CA ALA A 162 7.39 12.26 3.54
C ALA A 162 6.91 12.25 5.01
N TYR A 163 5.60 12.38 5.25
CA TYR A 163 5.02 12.25 6.58
C TYR A 163 5.26 10.84 7.16
N LEU A 164 5.01 9.79 6.36
CA LEU A 164 5.25 8.41 6.79
C LEU A 164 6.74 8.18 7.12
N ASP A 165 7.67 8.69 6.30
CA ASP A 165 9.10 8.49 6.53
C ASP A 165 9.59 9.16 7.82
N ILE A 166 9.03 10.33 8.15
CA ILE A 166 9.39 11.10 9.34
C ILE A 166 8.77 10.49 10.61
N HIS A 167 7.49 10.09 10.55
CA HIS A 167 6.73 9.68 11.73
C HIS A 167 6.63 8.16 11.91
N GLY A 168 6.89 7.37 10.88
CA GLY A 168 6.80 5.90 10.87
C GLY A 168 5.38 5.35 10.71
N TYR A 169 4.34 6.18 10.82
CA TYR A 169 2.95 5.79 10.66
C TYR A 169 2.21 6.77 9.75
N PRO A 170 1.10 6.34 9.13
CA PRO A 170 0.40 7.19 8.18
C PRO A 170 -0.43 8.29 8.84
N PHE A 171 -0.74 9.33 8.08
CA PHE A 171 -1.55 10.45 8.58
C PHE A 171 -2.94 10.01 9.10
N LEU A 172 -3.55 9.03 8.43
CA LEU A 172 -4.80 8.40 8.85
C LEU A 172 -4.56 6.95 9.28
N ASP A 173 -4.30 6.75 10.56
CA ASP A 173 -4.13 5.42 11.16
C ASP A 173 -5.39 5.00 11.96
N LEU A 174 -6.20 4.12 11.37
CA LEU A 174 -7.42 3.59 11.98
C LEU A 174 -7.21 2.26 12.71
N ALA A 175 -5.96 1.76 12.77
CA ALA A 175 -5.69 0.52 13.47
C ALA A 175 -5.86 0.70 14.99
N PRO A 176 -6.33 -0.33 15.73
CA PRO A 176 -6.41 -0.30 17.19
C PRO A 176 -5.05 -0.11 17.87
N ILE A 177 -3.99 -0.67 17.26
CA ILE A 177 -2.62 -0.59 17.75
C ILE A 177 -2.04 0.77 17.36
N GLN A 178 -1.97 1.69 18.32
CA GLN A 178 -1.49 3.07 18.12
C GLN A 178 -0.42 3.41 19.14
N ALA A 179 0.48 4.32 18.77
CA ALA A 179 1.46 4.87 19.71
C ALA A 179 0.77 5.58 20.90
N ASN A 180 1.42 5.55 22.05
CA ASN A 180 0.96 6.07 23.34
C ASN A 180 -0.33 5.44 23.89
N ARG A 181 -0.71 4.25 23.43
CA ARG A 181 -1.80 3.46 24.03
C ARG A 181 -1.26 2.26 24.81
N PRO A 182 -1.96 1.80 25.85
CA PRO A 182 -1.60 0.57 26.54
C PRO A 182 -1.74 -0.62 25.59
N TRP A 183 -0.79 -1.54 25.68
CA TRP A 183 -0.85 -2.82 24.99
C TRP A 183 -1.95 -3.70 25.58
N GLN A 184 -2.65 -4.46 24.74
CA GLN A 184 -3.65 -5.42 25.19
C GLN A 184 -3.17 -6.84 24.87
N ASN A 185 -2.91 -7.65 25.91
CA ASN A 185 -2.44 -9.03 25.75
C ASN A 185 -3.41 -9.90 24.91
N GLN A 186 -4.70 -9.56 24.92
CA GLN A 186 -5.73 -10.22 24.10
C GLN A 186 -5.43 -10.17 22.59
N TRP A 187 -4.60 -9.23 22.12
CA TRP A 187 -4.21 -9.13 20.70
C TRP A 187 -3.30 -10.27 20.23
N LEU A 188 -2.56 -10.93 21.12
CA LEU A 188 -1.71 -12.08 20.80
C LEU A 188 -2.41 -13.44 21.05
N GLY A 189 -3.67 -13.41 21.49
CA GLY A 189 -4.41 -14.60 21.90
C GLY A 189 -3.97 -15.13 23.28
N GLU A 190 -4.81 -15.98 23.88
CA GLU A 190 -4.57 -16.56 25.22
C GLU A 190 -3.36 -17.52 25.26
N ALA A 191 -2.82 -17.91 24.11
CA ALA A 191 -1.72 -18.88 24.00
C ALA A 191 -0.33 -18.29 24.30
N VAL A 192 -0.24 -16.97 24.51
CA VAL A 192 1.04 -16.27 24.66
C VAL A 192 1.07 -15.50 25.98
N ASP A 193 1.53 -16.18 27.03
CA ASP A 193 1.78 -15.57 28.34
C ASP A 193 3.12 -14.81 28.34
N LEU A 194 3.21 -13.81 27.45
CA LEU A 194 4.34 -12.90 27.42
C LEU A 194 4.12 -11.80 28.46
N ASP A 195 4.96 -11.79 29.49
CA ASP A 195 4.97 -10.73 30.49
C ASP A 195 5.58 -9.46 29.88
N LEU A 196 4.75 -8.69 29.17
CA LEU A 196 5.11 -7.40 28.56
C LEU A 196 5.12 -6.26 29.60
N SER A 197 5.03 -6.58 30.89
CA SER A 197 5.03 -5.60 31.98
C SER A 197 6.44 -5.09 32.33
N LEU A 198 7.50 -5.80 31.93
CA LEU A 198 8.89 -5.46 32.23
C LEU A 198 9.76 -5.58 30.97
N GLY A 199 10.36 -4.45 30.57
CA GLY A 199 11.35 -4.40 29.48
C GLY A 199 10.80 -3.85 28.16
N SER A 200 11.73 -3.62 27.22
CA SER A 200 11.43 -3.12 25.87
C SER A 200 11.36 -4.29 24.89
N LYS A 201 10.22 -4.46 24.22
CA LYS A 201 10.02 -5.50 23.20
C LYS A 201 9.62 -4.88 21.87
N LEU A 202 10.18 -5.41 20.79
CA LEU A 202 9.86 -5.06 19.41
C LEU A 202 8.96 -6.14 18.82
N ILE A 203 7.66 -5.86 18.73
CA ILE A 203 6.68 -6.78 18.15
C ILE A 203 6.53 -6.48 16.66
N VAL A 204 6.79 -7.45 15.79
CA VAL A 204 6.77 -7.27 14.33
C VAL A 204 5.75 -8.19 13.68
N PHE A 205 4.72 -7.58 13.10
CA PHE A 205 3.73 -8.24 12.28
C PHE A 205 4.24 -8.44 10.85
N MET A 206 4.26 -9.70 10.39
CA MET A 206 4.80 -10.09 9.10
C MET A 206 3.95 -11.18 8.43
N SER A 207 4.29 -11.50 7.18
CA SER A 207 3.67 -12.59 6.41
C SER A 207 4.74 -13.34 5.60
N PRO A 208 4.65 -14.67 5.40
CA PRO A 208 5.64 -15.43 4.63
C PRO A 208 5.75 -14.98 3.17
N ARG A 209 4.64 -14.48 2.62
CA ARG A 209 4.53 -14.05 1.22
C ARG A 209 4.90 -12.59 1.00
N CYS A 210 5.25 -11.87 2.06
CA CYS A 210 5.64 -10.46 2.02
C CYS A 210 7.12 -10.32 1.60
N PRO A 211 7.43 -9.75 0.41
CA PRO A 211 8.82 -9.62 -0.04
C PRO A 211 9.63 -8.66 0.83
N GLN A 212 9.02 -7.54 1.26
CA GLN A 212 9.68 -6.53 2.10
C GLN A 212 9.98 -7.04 3.51
N CYS A 213 9.18 -7.99 4.01
CA CYS A 213 9.43 -8.60 5.30
C CYS A 213 10.79 -9.31 5.31
N LYS A 214 11.25 -9.85 4.18
CA LYS A 214 12.57 -10.49 4.06
C LYS A 214 13.72 -9.51 4.30
N ASP A 215 13.56 -8.25 3.87
CA ASP A 215 14.57 -7.21 4.07
C ASP A 215 14.70 -6.85 5.55
N TRP A 216 13.59 -6.90 6.29
CA TRP A 216 13.58 -6.70 7.74
C TRP A 216 14.20 -7.88 8.50
N LEU A 217 14.02 -9.13 8.04
CA LEU A 217 14.47 -10.32 8.79
C LEU A 217 15.95 -10.25 9.16
N GLN A 218 16.84 -9.84 8.25
CA GLN A 218 18.26 -9.76 8.55
C GLN A 218 18.56 -8.74 9.65
N VAL A 219 17.91 -7.57 9.58
CA VAL A 219 18.07 -6.51 10.58
C VAL A 219 17.51 -6.95 11.93
N LEU A 220 16.34 -7.60 11.94
CA LEU A 220 15.70 -8.07 13.16
C LEU A 220 16.51 -9.13 13.91
N LYS A 221 17.21 -10.01 13.19
CA LYS A 221 18.13 -10.96 13.83
C LYS A 221 19.23 -10.25 14.61
N ILE A 222 19.83 -9.24 13.99
CA ILE A 222 20.89 -8.44 14.61
C ILE A 222 20.34 -7.68 15.82
N VAL A 223 19.14 -7.10 15.70
CA VAL A 223 18.47 -6.38 16.80
C VAL A 223 18.25 -7.31 18.00
N HIS A 224 17.77 -8.54 17.77
CA HIS A 224 17.54 -9.51 18.84
C HIS A 224 18.81 -9.96 19.56
N ASP A 225 19.94 -10.06 18.84
CA ASP A 225 21.22 -10.49 19.42
C ASP A 225 21.91 -9.38 20.25
N CYS A 226 21.51 -8.11 20.08
CA CYS A 226 22.11 -6.97 20.78
C CYS A 226 21.41 -6.70 22.13
N PRO A 227 22.12 -6.79 23.29
CA PRO A 227 21.51 -6.58 24.61
C PRO A 227 21.01 -5.15 24.87
N GLU A 228 21.56 -4.16 24.16
CA GLU A 228 21.15 -2.74 24.26
C GLU A 228 19.86 -2.43 23.47
N LEU A 229 19.37 -3.39 22.67
CA LEU A 229 18.20 -3.23 21.82
C LEU A 229 17.02 -4.09 22.34
N PRO A 230 15.78 -3.73 21.96
CA PRO A 230 14.60 -4.47 22.41
C PRO A 230 14.56 -5.90 21.86
N ASP A 231 14.08 -6.82 22.70
CA ASP A 231 13.85 -8.20 22.32
C ASP A 231 12.77 -8.29 21.22
N VAL A 232 13.04 -9.06 20.16
CA VAL A 232 12.18 -9.14 18.99
C VAL A 232 11.16 -10.27 19.13
N LEU A 233 9.89 -9.97 18.85
CA LEU A 233 8.81 -10.95 18.75
C LEU A 233 8.15 -10.85 17.38
N GLY A 234 8.27 -11.88 16.56
CA GLY A 234 7.55 -11.96 15.29
C GLY A 234 6.10 -12.40 15.48
N VAL A 235 5.18 -11.81 14.74
CA VAL A 235 3.76 -12.19 14.73
C VAL A 235 3.33 -12.41 13.29
N VAL A 236 2.69 -13.54 13.01
CA VAL A 236 2.31 -13.91 11.65
C VAL A 236 0.89 -14.46 11.63
N ALA A 237 0.10 -14.02 10.64
CA ALA A 237 -1.21 -14.59 10.37
C ALA A 237 -1.03 -15.95 9.69
N PHE A 238 -1.44 -17.04 10.35
CA PHE A 238 -1.38 -18.38 9.77
C PHE A 238 -2.71 -19.11 9.90
N THR A 239 -2.99 -19.95 8.90
CA THR A 239 -4.08 -20.94 8.96
C THR A 239 -3.58 -22.32 9.38
N ASN A 240 -2.27 -22.59 9.29
CA ASN A 240 -1.66 -23.86 9.70
C ASN A 240 -0.27 -23.64 10.35
N TYR A 241 0.02 -24.36 11.43
CA TYR A 241 1.31 -24.34 12.15
C TYR A 241 2.49 -24.80 11.30
N ASP A 242 2.26 -25.64 10.29
CA ASP A 242 3.34 -26.14 9.42
C ASP A 242 3.96 -25.03 8.55
N GLU A 243 3.15 -24.07 8.08
CA GLU A 243 3.62 -22.94 7.26
C GLU A 243 4.47 -21.97 8.10
N MET A 244 4.13 -21.82 9.38
CA MET A 244 4.94 -21.08 10.36
C MET A 244 6.31 -21.73 10.56
N ARG A 245 6.35 -23.03 10.83
CA ARG A 245 7.61 -23.75 11.02
C ARG A 245 8.49 -23.66 9.78
N TRP A 246 7.91 -23.89 8.61
CA TRP A 246 8.63 -23.72 7.35
C TRP A 246 9.22 -22.31 7.21
N PHE A 247 8.47 -21.26 7.56
CA PHE A 247 8.97 -19.88 7.51
C PHE A 247 10.14 -19.65 8.48
N VAL A 248 10.00 -20.07 9.73
CA VAL A 248 11.05 -19.93 10.76
C VAL A 248 12.32 -20.69 10.36
N ASP A 249 12.18 -21.94 9.91
CA ASP A 249 13.29 -22.81 9.53
C ASP A 249 13.98 -22.33 8.26
N SER A 250 13.20 -21.93 7.24
CA SER A 250 13.74 -21.48 5.95
C SER A 250 14.58 -20.21 6.07
N TYR A 251 14.20 -19.31 6.98
CA TYR A 251 14.94 -18.08 7.22
C TYR A 251 15.87 -18.16 8.43
N GLN A 252 15.94 -19.29 9.15
CA GLN A 252 16.77 -19.48 10.35
C GLN A 252 16.62 -18.32 11.35
N LEU A 253 15.39 -18.04 11.79
CA LEU A 253 15.12 -16.95 12.74
C LEU A 253 15.67 -17.29 14.13
N ASN A 254 16.37 -16.35 14.76
CA ASN A 254 16.91 -16.47 16.12
C ASN A 254 15.93 -15.95 17.20
N PHE A 255 14.86 -15.26 16.78
CA PHE A 255 13.84 -14.70 17.66
C PHE A 255 12.53 -15.50 17.63
N SER A 256 11.71 -15.32 18.67
CA SER A 256 10.44 -16.03 18.80
C SER A 256 9.39 -15.53 17.81
N VAL A 257 8.60 -16.45 17.22
CA VAL A 257 7.51 -16.12 16.32
C VAL A 257 6.21 -16.72 16.84
N VAL A 258 5.15 -15.92 16.88
CA VAL A 258 3.79 -16.30 17.29
C VAL A 258 2.90 -16.37 16.06
N ALA A 259 2.15 -17.46 15.94
CA ALA A 259 1.07 -17.58 14.97
C ALA A 259 -0.25 -17.09 15.56
N LEU A 260 -0.89 -16.15 14.88
CA LEU A 260 -2.26 -15.75 15.14
C LEU A 260 -3.20 -16.40 14.13
N ASP A 261 -4.38 -16.79 14.60
CA ASP A 261 -5.47 -17.15 13.70
C ASP A 261 -5.86 -15.94 12.83
N SER A 262 -6.40 -16.20 11.63
CA SER A 262 -6.73 -15.14 10.67
C SER A 262 -7.78 -14.15 11.18
N VAL A 263 -8.69 -14.59 12.04
CA VAL A 263 -9.78 -13.75 12.57
C VAL A 263 -9.26 -12.80 13.65
N ALA A 264 -8.41 -13.28 14.54
CA ALA A 264 -7.72 -12.49 15.55
C ALA A 264 -6.78 -11.48 14.88
N TYR A 265 -6.06 -11.89 13.85
CA TYR A 265 -5.19 -10.99 13.09
C TYR A 265 -6.00 -9.90 12.37
N ASP A 266 -7.10 -10.23 11.70
CA ASP A 266 -7.97 -9.26 11.01
C ASP A 266 -8.58 -8.23 11.97
N ARG A 267 -8.84 -8.60 13.24
CA ARG A 267 -9.31 -7.66 14.27
C ARG A 267 -8.30 -6.58 14.61
N LEU A 268 -7.00 -6.86 14.42
CA LEU A 268 -5.93 -5.86 14.61
C LEU A 268 -5.90 -4.83 13.48
N LYS A 269 -6.67 -5.03 12.40
CA LYS A 269 -6.73 -4.13 11.22
C LYS A 269 -5.33 -3.73 10.74
N ILE A 270 -4.42 -4.70 10.74
CA ILE A 270 -3.07 -4.51 10.20
C ILE A 270 -3.18 -4.75 8.70
N ASP A 271 -3.55 -3.69 7.98
CA ASP A 271 -3.77 -3.75 6.54
C ASP A 271 -2.46 -3.81 5.74
N THR A 272 -1.31 -3.75 6.41
CA THR A 272 0.00 -3.71 5.76
C THR A 272 1.06 -4.38 6.60
N VAL A 273 1.87 -5.22 5.96
CA VAL A 273 3.05 -5.86 6.54
C VAL A 273 4.30 -5.52 5.71
N PRO A 274 5.48 -5.38 6.33
CA PRO A 274 5.73 -5.47 7.76
C PRO A 274 5.20 -4.24 8.52
N THR A 275 4.67 -4.47 9.72
CA THR A 275 4.31 -3.43 10.69
C THR A 275 4.95 -3.80 12.02
N ALA A 276 5.60 -2.85 12.70
CA ALA A 276 6.25 -3.10 13.98
C ALA A 276 5.81 -2.10 15.04
N VAL A 277 5.85 -2.53 16.29
CA VAL A 277 5.59 -1.69 17.45
C VAL A 277 6.61 -1.96 18.54
N ILE A 278 7.10 -0.89 19.17
CA ILE A 278 7.89 -0.98 20.40
C ILE A 278 6.93 -0.87 21.57
N VAL A 279 6.92 -1.90 22.41
CA VAL A 279 6.20 -1.92 23.68
C VAL A 279 7.21 -1.84 24.81
N GLU A 280 7.08 -0.81 25.65
CA GLU A 280 7.89 -0.62 26.85
C GLU A 280 6.96 -0.51 28.05
N ASP A 281 7.16 -1.39 29.02
CA ASP A 281 6.39 -1.42 30.26
C ASP A 281 4.87 -1.42 30.00
N GLY A 282 4.44 -2.24 29.03
CA GLY A 282 3.04 -2.37 28.63
C GLY A 282 2.46 -1.18 27.83
N ILE A 283 3.27 -0.20 27.43
CA ILE A 283 2.83 0.96 26.63
C ILE A 283 3.47 0.90 25.25
N ILE A 284 2.66 1.07 24.19
CA ILE A 284 3.18 1.22 22.83
C ILE A 284 3.86 2.58 22.72
N ARG A 285 5.19 2.61 22.60
CA ARG A 285 5.95 3.86 22.45
C ARG A 285 6.02 4.31 21.00
N GLU A 286 6.32 3.37 20.12
CA GLU A 286 6.50 3.65 18.70
C GLU A 286 5.73 2.63 17.87
N LYS A 287 5.25 3.08 16.70
CA LYS A 287 4.65 2.24 15.67
C LYS A 287 5.27 2.59 14.33
N TRP A 288 5.63 1.56 13.58
CA TRP A 288 6.26 1.66 12.27
C TRP A 288 5.49 0.81 11.26
N VAL A 289 5.15 1.40 10.12
CA VAL A 289 4.40 0.75 9.04
C VAL A 289 5.27 0.79 7.78
N ALA A 290 5.39 -0.35 7.10
CA ALA A 290 6.11 -0.54 5.83
C ALA A 290 7.65 -0.34 5.86
N GLY A 291 8.18 0.53 6.74
CA GLY A 291 9.60 0.84 6.85
C GLY A 291 10.07 1.03 8.29
N MET A 292 11.36 0.79 8.55
CA MET A 292 11.99 1.16 9.82
C MET A 292 12.36 2.65 9.78
N PRO A 293 12.05 3.43 10.82
CA PRO A 293 12.37 4.85 10.82
C PRO A 293 13.90 5.05 10.88
N ALA A 294 14.37 6.12 10.23
CA ALA A 294 15.80 6.44 10.17
C ALA A 294 16.44 6.59 11.56
N SER A 295 15.68 7.10 12.54
CA SER A 295 16.11 7.22 13.94
C SER A 295 16.45 5.86 14.56
N PHE A 296 15.63 4.82 14.31
CA PHE A 296 15.89 3.48 14.82
C PHE A 296 17.07 2.82 14.11
N VAL A 297 17.19 3.00 12.79
CA VAL A 297 18.37 2.53 12.04
C VAL A 297 19.66 3.16 12.58
N GLN A 298 19.61 4.43 12.99
CA GLN A 298 20.74 5.10 13.64
C GLN A 298 21.03 4.52 15.04
N ARG A 299 20.00 4.22 15.85
CA ARG A 299 20.16 3.52 17.14
C ARG A 299 20.85 2.16 16.97
N ILE A 300 20.46 1.37 15.96
CA ILE A 300 21.11 0.10 15.64
C ILE A 300 22.59 0.29 15.30
N LYS A 301 22.91 1.27 14.44
CA LYS A 301 24.31 1.55 14.07
C LYS A 301 25.15 1.97 15.28
N GLN A 302 24.57 2.71 16.22
CA GLN A 302 25.24 3.11 17.45
C GLN A 302 25.50 1.90 18.36
N ALA A 303 24.48 1.07 18.62
CA ALA A 303 24.64 -0.14 19.43
C ALA A 303 25.70 -1.10 18.84
N LEU A 304 25.70 -1.29 17.53
CA LEU A 304 26.71 -2.11 16.83
C LEU A 304 28.13 -1.52 16.83
N SER A 305 28.29 -0.22 17.11
CA SER A 305 29.62 0.39 17.23
C SER A 305 30.22 0.23 18.62
N VAL A 306 29.41 -0.17 19.61
CA VAL A 306 29.79 -0.34 21.02
C VAL A 306 29.95 -1.83 21.37
N ALA A 307 29.26 -2.73 20.65
CA ALA A 307 29.35 -4.19 20.76
C ALA A 307 30.59 -4.77 20.05
#